data_AF-A0A837ZKX8-F1
#
_entry.id   AF-A0A837ZKX8-F1
#
_cell.length_a   1.000
_cell.length_b   1.000
_cell.length_c   1.000
_cell.angle_alpha   90.00
_cell.angle_beta   90.00
_cell.angle_gamma   90.00
#
_symmetry.space_group_name_H-M   'P 1'
#
loop_
_entity.id
_entity.type
_entity.pdbx_description
1 polymer ?
#
loop_
_entity_poly.entity_id
_entity_poly.type
_entity_poly.pdbx_seq_one_letter_code
_entity_poly.pdbx_strand_id
1 'polypeptide(L)'
;MRFRGLGCLVFGLTLAAAASPAAAAAPGDIGNRFDWPLRPRPAVTRSFDKPQERWNRGHRGVDLMSSVDQRVYAAGPGTVVFAGSLAGRPLVSVEHEGGLRTTYEPVTPLVRPGQRVAEGSAIGTLLPGHQGCAAAACLHWGALRGPASAADYLDPLGLLRSTPIRLKPLTRS
;
A
#
# COMPACT_ATOMS: atom_id res chain seq x y z
N MET A 1 30.94 -59.60 -41.93
CA MET A 1 29.98 -58.49 -41.76
C MET A 1 30.69 -57.28 -41.18
N ARG A 2 30.60 -56.12 -41.84
CA ARG A 2 31.09 -54.82 -41.35
C ARG A 2 29.96 -54.15 -40.54
N PHE A 3 30.25 -53.58 -39.38
CA PHE A 3 29.43 -52.51 -38.80
C PHE A 3 30.32 -51.41 -38.21
N ARG A 4 30.29 -50.27 -38.90
CA ARG A 4 30.71 -48.94 -38.44
C ARG A 4 29.58 -48.37 -37.56
N GLY A 5 29.93 -47.59 -36.54
CA GLY A 5 28.98 -46.73 -35.80
C GLY A 5 29.78 -45.87 -34.82
N LEU A 6 30.43 -44.80 -35.31
CA LEU A 6 29.96 -43.41 -35.24
C LEU A 6 29.71 -42.94 -33.81
N GLY A 7 30.68 -42.19 -33.28
CA GLY A 7 30.59 -41.54 -31.98
C GLY A 7 29.63 -40.36 -31.99
N CYS A 8 29.08 -40.09 -30.81
CA CYS A 8 28.38 -38.86 -30.50
C CYS A 8 28.99 -38.31 -29.20
N LEU A 9 29.96 -37.41 -29.35
CA LEU A 9 30.46 -36.58 -28.25
C LEU A 9 29.37 -35.57 -27.91
N VAL A 10 28.68 -35.77 -26.77
CA VAL A 10 27.72 -34.81 -26.25
C VAL A 10 28.51 -33.72 -25.52
N PHE A 11 28.63 -32.55 -26.14
CA PHE A 11 29.21 -31.36 -25.52
C PHE A 11 28.19 -30.79 -24.53
N GLY A 12 28.49 -30.89 -23.23
CA GLY A 12 27.69 -30.29 -22.16
C GLY A 12 27.83 -28.76 -22.19
N LEU A 13 26.70 -28.06 -22.35
CA LEU A 13 26.63 -26.60 -22.23
C LEU A 13 26.20 -26.26 -20.79
N THR A 14 27.16 -25.98 -19.91
CA THR A 14 26.89 -25.45 -18.57
C THR A 14 26.60 -23.95 -18.67
N LEU A 15 25.33 -23.56 -18.49
CA LEU A 15 24.95 -22.16 -18.32
C LEU A 15 25.38 -21.68 -16.92
N ALA A 16 26.46 -20.92 -16.85
CA ALA A 16 26.84 -20.22 -15.62
C ALA A 16 25.93 -18.99 -15.45
N ALA A 17 24.93 -19.08 -14.57
CA ALA A 17 24.13 -17.94 -14.15
C ALA A 17 24.98 -17.04 -13.25
N ALA A 18 25.40 -15.88 -13.76
CA ALA A 18 26.04 -14.85 -12.96
C ALA A 18 25.00 -14.21 -12.04
N ALA A 19 24.97 -14.62 -10.76
CA ALA A 19 24.23 -13.93 -9.73
C ALA A 19 24.95 -12.59 -9.44
N SER A 20 24.33 -11.47 -9.83
CA SER A 20 24.79 -10.14 -9.42
C SER A 20 24.66 -10.01 -7.90
N PRO A 21 25.64 -9.44 -7.19
CA PRO A 21 25.49 -9.17 -5.77
C PRO A 21 24.48 -8.04 -5.61
N ALA A 22 23.35 -8.33 -4.95
CA ALA A 22 22.48 -7.29 -4.44
C ALA A 22 23.29 -6.47 -3.43
N ALA A 23 23.58 -5.22 -3.77
CA ALA A 23 24.21 -4.28 -2.86
C ALA A 23 23.34 -4.16 -1.61
N ALA A 24 23.84 -4.65 -0.48
CA ALA A 24 23.21 -4.48 0.81
C ALA A 24 23.19 -2.98 1.14
N ALA A 25 22.02 -2.37 1.07
CA ALA A 25 21.82 -1.00 1.53
C ALA A 25 22.03 -0.95 3.06
N ALA A 26 22.89 -0.05 3.51
CA ALA A 26 23.12 0.24 4.92
C ALA A 26 21.80 0.63 5.62
N PRO A 27 21.66 0.42 6.95
CA PRO A 27 20.46 0.78 7.68
C PRO A 27 20.42 2.31 7.86
N GLY A 28 19.89 3.00 6.86
CA GLY A 28 19.51 4.40 6.95
C GLY A 28 18.12 4.53 7.53
N ASP A 29 17.96 5.41 8.52
CA ASP A 29 16.69 5.87 9.08
C ASP A 29 15.91 6.71 8.03
N ILE A 30 15.47 6.04 6.95
CA ILE A 30 14.74 6.57 5.77
C ILE A 30 13.58 5.60 5.39
N GLY A 31 13.12 4.75 6.31
CA GLY A 31 12.44 3.50 5.96
C GLY A 31 10.90 3.44 5.94
N ASN A 32 10.16 4.39 6.55
CA ASN A 32 8.74 4.14 6.88
C ASN A 32 7.74 5.26 6.55
N ARG A 33 8.08 6.19 5.65
CA ARG A 33 7.18 7.31 5.29
C ARG A 33 6.39 6.99 4.04
N PHE A 34 5.07 7.02 4.16
CA PHE A 34 4.10 6.71 3.11
C PHE A 34 3.80 7.96 2.25
N ASP A 35 3.31 7.72 1.05
CA ASP A 35 2.81 8.74 0.14
C ASP A 35 1.28 8.74 0.08
N TRP A 36 0.70 9.81 -0.45
CA TRP A 36 -0.76 9.89 -0.62
C TRP A 36 -1.27 8.73 -1.49
N PRO A 37 -2.47 8.18 -1.25
CA PRO A 37 -3.04 7.13 -2.10
C PRO A 37 -3.73 7.67 -3.36
N LEU A 38 -3.87 8.99 -3.48
CA LEU A 38 -4.50 9.70 -4.60
C LEU A 38 -3.56 10.78 -5.15
N ARG A 39 -3.78 11.17 -6.41
CA ARG A 39 -3.06 12.25 -7.10
C ARG A 39 -4.05 13.12 -7.89
N PRO A 40 -4.00 14.46 -7.79
CA PRO A 40 -3.15 15.27 -6.89
C PRO A 40 -3.47 15.04 -5.41
N ARG A 41 -2.75 15.71 -4.50
CA ARG A 41 -3.00 15.60 -3.05
C ARG A 41 -4.49 15.90 -2.76
N PRO A 42 -5.23 14.95 -2.16
CA PRO A 42 -6.66 15.13 -1.91
C PRO A 42 -6.92 16.02 -0.70
N ALA A 43 -8.11 16.63 -0.67
CA ALA A 43 -8.65 17.21 0.56
C ALA A 43 -9.14 16.09 1.49
N VAL A 44 -8.90 16.22 2.79
CA VAL A 44 -9.48 15.33 3.80
C VAL A 44 -10.87 15.84 4.12
N THR A 45 -11.91 15.06 3.83
CA THR A 45 -13.31 15.43 4.08
C THR A 45 -13.84 14.89 5.40
N ARG A 46 -13.22 13.82 5.91
CA ARG A 46 -13.52 13.27 7.24
C ARG A 46 -12.25 12.74 7.90
N SER A 47 -11.96 13.26 9.09
CA SER A 47 -10.78 12.89 9.87
C SER A 47 -10.94 11.56 10.60
N PHE A 48 -9.81 10.98 11.00
CA PHE A 48 -9.77 9.81 11.86
C PHE A 48 -10.40 10.11 13.22
N ASP A 49 -11.18 9.17 13.72
CA ASP A 49 -11.86 9.24 15.01
C ASP A 49 -11.72 7.86 15.68
N LYS A 50 -10.73 7.74 16.56
CA LYS A 50 -10.38 6.47 17.21
C LYS A 50 -11.53 6.07 18.12
N PRO A 51 -12.18 4.91 17.89
CA PRO A 51 -13.19 4.44 18.81
C PRO A 51 -12.52 4.09 20.16
N GLN A 52 -13.14 4.49 21.27
CA GLN A 52 -12.61 4.19 22.63
C GLN A 52 -12.36 2.69 22.81
N GLU A 53 -13.28 1.87 22.32
CA GLU A 53 -13.16 0.42 22.26
C GLU A 53 -13.19 -0.05 20.80
N ARG A 54 -12.47 -1.12 20.47
CA ARG A 54 -12.39 -1.61 19.09
C ARG A 54 -13.72 -2.07 18.49
N TRP A 55 -14.79 -2.22 19.26
CA TRP A 55 -16.14 -2.55 18.76
C TRP A 55 -17.08 -1.33 18.73
N ASN A 56 -16.65 -0.19 19.29
CA ASN A 56 -17.44 1.02 19.27
C ASN A 56 -17.46 1.65 17.88
N ARG A 57 -18.48 2.48 17.64
CA ARG A 57 -18.52 3.37 16.48
C ARG A 57 -17.37 4.37 16.56
N GLY A 58 -16.88 4.75 15.38
CA GLY A 58 -15.80 5.70 15.17
C GLY A 58 -15.48 5.78 13.68
N HIS A 59 -14.40 6.46 13.33
CA HIS A 59 -13.90 6.55 11.96
C HIS A 59 -12.48 6.00 11.89
N ARG A 60 -12.36 4.75 11.42
CA ARG A 60 -11.12 3.95 11.49
C ARG A 60 -10.16 4.20 10.33
N GLY A 61 -10.21 5.40 9.80
CA GLY A 61 -9.44 5.89 8.67
C GLY A 61 -9.77 7.35 8.42
N VAL A 62 -9.44 7.84 7.24
CA VAL A 62 -9.82 9.16 6.74
C VAL A 62 -10.55 9.03 5.42
N ASP A 63 -11.43 9.98 5.13
CA ASP A 63 -12.08 10.07 3.83
C ASP A 63 -11.40 11.17 3.02
N LEU A 64 -10.99 10.81 1.80
CA LEU A 64 -10.22 11.66 0.90
C LEU A 64 -11.08 12.00 -0.31
N MET A 65 -11.31 13.29 -0.55
CA MET A 65 -12.09 13.77 -1.69
C MET A 65 -11.41 13.40 -3.00
N SER A 66 -12.20 12.92 -3.97
CA SER A 66 -11.70 12.39 -5.22
C SER A 66 -12.78 12.43 -6.31
N SER A 67 -12.46 11.93 -7.50
CA SER A 67 -13.42 11.71 -8.59
C SER A 67 -13.63 10.21 -8.84
N VAL A 68 -14.80 9.85 -9.36
CA VAL A 68 -15.09 8.49 -9.84
C VAL A 68 -14.04 8.10 -10.90
N ASP A 69 -13.67 6.83 -10.93
CA ASP A 69 -12.69 6.24 -11.84
C ASP A 69 -11.24 6.74 -11.69
N GLN A 70 -10.97 7.58 -10.69
CA GLN A 70 -9.60 7.98 -10.39
C GLN A 70 -8.75 6.78 -9.95
N ARG A 71 -7.49 6.74 -10.38
CA ARG A 71 -6.53 5.71 -9.96
C ARG A 71 -6.18 5.87 -8.48
N VAL A 72 -6.19 4.74 -7.78
CA VAL A 72 -5.75 4.62 -6.39
C VAL A 72 -4.40 3.90 -6.38
N TYR A 73 -3.47 4.43 -5.58
CA TYR A 73 -2.09 3.97 -5.52
C TYR A 73 -1.76 3.40 -4.14
N ALA A 74 -0.88 2.40 -4.11
CA ALA A 74 -0.30 1.91 -2.85
C ALA A 74 0.47 3.04 -2.17
N ALA A 75 0.10 3.37 -0.94
CA ALA A 75 0.70 4.43 -0.17
C ALA A 75 2.14 4.09 0.31
N GLY A 76 2.54 2.83 0.26
CA GLY A 76 3.88 2.36 0.59
C GLY A 76 4.14 0.97 0.00
N PRO A 77 5.39 0.49 -0.01
CA PRO A 77 5.71 -0.83 -0.51
C PRO A 77 5.12 -1.92 0.39
N GLY A 78 4.69 -3.04 -0.18
CA GLY A 78 4.08 -4.11 0.59
C GLY A 78 3.58 -5.27 -0.25
N THR A 79 2.77 -6.13 0.39
CA THR A 79 2.10 -7.27 -0.25
C THR A 79 0.60 -7.11 -0.11
N VAL A 80 -0.12 -7.26 -1.22
CA VAL A 80 -1.58 -7.26 -1.22
C VAL A 80 -2.08 -8.47 -0.44
N VAL A 81 -2.82 -8.25 0.64
CA VAL A 81 -3.39 -9.32 1.47
C VAL A 81 -4.88 -9.53 1.23
N PHE A 82 -5.54 -8.54 0.62
CA PHE A 82 -6.92 -8.65 0.18
C PHE A 82 -7.16 -7.77 -1.05
N ALA A 83 -7.95 -8.27 -1.99
CA ALA A 83 -8.43 -7.54 -3.15
C ALA A 83 -9.74 -8.19 -3.61
N GLY A 84 -10.87 -7.55 -3.34
CA GLY A 84 -12.18 -8.13 -3.60
C GLY A 84 -13.31 -7.40 -2.88
N SER A 85 -14.48 -8.02 -2.80
CA SER A 85 -15.64 -7.49 -2.07
C SER A 85 -15.71 -8.04 -0.65
N LEU A 86 -15.84 -7.16 0.33
CA LEU A 86 -16.07 -7.51 1.73
C LEU A 86 -17.34 -6.81 2.22
N ALA A 87 -18.32 -7.58 2.69
CA ALA A 87 -19.62 -7.06 3.12
C ALA A 87 -20.28 -6.12 2.09
N GLY A 88 -20.16 -6.46 0.79
CA GLY A 88 -20.73 -5.69 -0.31
C GLY A 88 -19.90 -4.46 -0.74
N ARG A 89 -18.74 -4.22 -0.12
CA ARG A 89 -17.87 -3.09 -0.45
C ARG A 89 -16.54 -3.59 -1.03
N PRO A 90 -16.18 -3.20 -2.27
CA PRO A 90 -14.93 -3.63 -2.87
C PRO A 90 -13.76 -2.82 -2.31
N LEU A 91 -12.67 -3.49 -1.97
CA LEU A 91 -11.50 -2.88 -1.36
C LEU A 91 -10.21 -3.62 -1.69
N VAL A 92 -9.10 -2.94 -1.45
CA VAL A 92 -7.75 -3.51 -1.43
C VAL A 92 -7.16 -3.29 -0.05
N SER A 93 -6.43 -4.29 0.47
CA SER A 93 -5.60 -4.14 1.66
C SER A 93 -4.17 -4.55 1.35
N VAL A 94 -3.21 -3.75 1.80
CA VAL A 94 -1.78 -3.98 1.63
C VAL A 94 -1.13 -4.12 3.00
N GLU A 95 -0.42 -5.22 3.22
CA GLU A 95 0.43 -5.44 4.39
C GLU A 95 1.82 -4.90 4.09
N HIS A 96 2.35 -4.13 5.03
CA HIS A 96 3.64 -3.49 4.98
C HIS A 96 4.56 -4.09 6.04
N GLU A 97 5.83 -3.69 6.03
CA GLU A 97 6.76 -4.08 7.09
C GLU A 97 6.29 -3.58 8.47
N GLY A 98 6.68 -4.28 9.53
CA GLY A 98 6.33 -3.92 10.90
C GLY A 98 4.86 -4.16 11.27
N GLY A 99 4.18 -5.05 10.55
CA GLY A 99 2.79 -5.47 10.84
C GLY A 99 1.75 -4.36 10.63
N LEU A 100 2.09 -3.37 9.81
CA LEU A 100 1.21 -2.27 9.42
C LEU A 100 0.40 -2.69 8.19
N ARG A 101 -0.91 -2.46 8.22
CA ARG A 101 -1.79 -2.70 7.08
C ARG A 101 -2.53 -1.42 6.70
N THR A 102 -2.53 -1.10 5.42
CA THR A 102 -3.39 -0.05 4.85
C THR A 102 -4.55 -0.66 4.09
N THR A 103 -5.71 0.00 4.10
CA THR A 103 -6.92 -0.43 3.38
C THR A 103 -7.51 0.72 2.58
N TYR A 104 -7.97 0.43 1.35
CA TYR A 104 -8.41 1.39 0.35
C TYR A 104 -9.80 0.99 -0.15
N GLU A 105 -10.81 1.83 0.09
CA GLU A 105 -12.22 1.49 -0.15
C GLU A 105 -13.07 2.74 -0.46
N PRO A 106 -14.04 2.72 -1.39
CA PRO A 106 -14.42 1.62 -2.27
C PRO A 106 -13.57 1.61 -3.55
N VAL A 107 -12.90 0.49 -3.83
CA VAL A 107 -11.94 0.38 -4.94
C VAL A 107 -12.19 -0.89 -5.74
N THR A 108 -12.34 -0.75 -7.06
CA THR A 108 -12.25 -1.88 -8.01
C THR A 108 -10.78 -2.30 -8.11
N PRO A 109 -10.40 -3.51 -7.69
CA PRO A 109 -9.00 -3.91 -7.66
C PRO A 109 -8.39 -4.08 -9.05
N LEU A 110 -7.13 -3.68 -9.19
CA LEU A 110 -6.26 -3.97 -10.35
C LEU A 110 -5.12 -4.92 -9.99
N VAL A 111 -5.12 -5.40 -8.75
CA VAL A 111 -4.13 -6.28 -8.15
C VAL A 111 -4.82 -7.47 -7.51
N ARG A 112 -4.04 -8.48 -7.16
CA ARG A 112 -4.54 -9.73 -6.55
C ARG A 112 -3.81 -10.04 -5.24
N PRO A 113 -4.43 -10.81 -4.32
CA PRO A 113 -3.74 -11.26 -3.10
C PRO A 113 -2.42 -11.97 -3.41
N GLY A 114 -1.40 -11.73 -2.57
CA GLY A 114 -0.04 -12.23 -2.74
C GLY A 114 0.84 -11.38 -3.68
N GLN A 115 0.28 -10.43 -4.41
CA GLN A 115 1.06 -9.54 -5.29
C GLN A 115 1.88 -8.54 -4.45
N ARG A 116 3.17 -8.43 -4.77
CA ARG A 116 4.03 -7.35 -4.24
C ARG A 116 3.75 -6.06 -4.99
N VAL A 117 3.68 -4.95 -4.27
CA VAL A 117 3.49 -3.61 -4.80
C VAL A 117 4.57 -2.68 -4.25
N ALA A 118 5.08 -1.79 -5.09
CA ALA A 118 5.90 -0.67 -4.64
C ALA A 118 5.00 0.51 -4.24
N GLU A 119 5.53 1.46 -3.47
CA GLU A 119 4.90 2.78 -3.29
C GLU A 119 4.56 3.39 -4.67
N GLY A 120 3.37 3.98 -4.80
CA GLY A 120 2.92 4.57 -6.06
C GLY A 120 2.47 3.56 -7.12
N SER A 121 2.48 2.26 -6.85
CA SER A 121 1.88 1.27 -7.77
C SER A 121 0.37 1.46 -7.81
N ALA A 122 -0.23 1.48 -9.01
CA ALA A 122 -1.68 1.52 -9.13
C ALA A 122 -2.30 0.21 -8.61
N ILE A 123 -3.18 0.31 -7.61
CA ILE A 123 -3.81 -0.85 -6.96
C ILE A 123 -5.28 -0.98 -7.32
N GLY A 124 -5.91 0.07 -7.84
CA GLY A 124 -7.30 0.01 -8.21
C GLY A 124 -7.84 1.31 -8.80
N THR A 125 -9.15 1.30 -8.98
CA THR A 125 -9.94 2.40 -9.54
C THR A 125 -11.05 2.74 -8.56
N LEU A 126 -11.15 4.02 -8.22
CA LEU A 126 -12.08 4.50 -7.19
C LEU A 126 -13.52 4.44 -7.70
N LEU A 127 -14.41 3.89 -6.87
CA LEU A 127 -15.85 3.86 -7.14
C LEU A 127 -16.55 5.12 -6.60
N PRO A 128 -17.83 5.35 -6.97
CA PRO A 128 -18.64 6.38 -6.35
C PRO A 128 -18.64 6.30 -4.82
N GLY A 129 -18.95 7.43 -4.18
CA GLY A 129 -18.85 7.61 -2.73
C GLY A 129 -19.52 6.52 -1.88
N HIS A 130 -19.18 6.51 -0.61
CA HIS A 130 -19.74 5.62 0.40
C HIS A 130 -20.57 6.41 1.42
N GLN A 131 -21.25 5.71 2.32
CA GLN A 131 -21.96 6.35 3.43
C GLN A 131 -21.02 7.31 4.19
N GLY A 132 -21.43 8.57 4.33
CA GLY A 132 -20.65 9.63 4.99
C GLY A 132 -19.73 10.44 4.07
N CYS A 133 -19.57 10.06 2.80
CA CYS A 133 -18.84 10.87 1.82
C CYS A 133 -19.70 12.08 1.40
N ALA A 134 -19.12 13.28 1.48
CA ALA A 134 -19.79 14.53 1.12
C ALA A 134 -19.60 14.94 -0.37
N ALA A 135 -19.02 14.07 -1.20
CA ALA A 135 -18.67 14.34 -2.59
C ALA A 135 -19.15 13.21 -3.52
N ALA A 136 -18.99 13.39 -4.83
CA ALA A 136 -19.30 12.35 -5.82
C ALA A 136 -18.49 11.06 -5.60
N ALA A 137 -17.24 11.19 -5.16
CA ALA A 137 -16.41 10.08 -4.71
C ALA A 137 -15.50 10.50 -3.55
N CYS A 138 -15.32 9.58 -2.60
CA CYS A 138 -14.31 9.69 -1.56
C CYS A 138 -13.64 8.32 -1.40
N LEU A 139 -12.32 8.33 -1.22
CA LEU A 139 -11.60 7.13 -0.78
C LEU A 139 -11.55 7.13 0.75
N HIS A 140 -12.13 6.11 1.37
CA HIS A 140 -11.83 5.73 2.73
C HIS A 140 -10.46 5.03 2.75
N TRP A 141 -9.50 5.66 3.43
CA TRP A 141 -8.16 5.12 3.63
C TRP A 141 -7.93 4.84 5.11
N GLY A 142 -7.76 3.57 5.46
CA GLY A 142 -7.57 3.13 6.85
C GLY A 142 -6.18 2.58 7.10
N ALA A 143 -5.73 2.62 8.35
CA ALA A 143 -4.49 1.99 8.81
C ALA A 143 -4.70 1.26 10.14
N LEU A 144 -4.08 0.10 10.27
CA LEU A 144 -4.03 -0.65 11.51
C LEU A 144 -2.68 -1.35 11.69
N ARG A 145 -2.33 -1.64 12.95
CA ARG A 145 -1.20 -2.50 13.30
C ARG A 145 -1.67 -3.75 14.04
N GLY A 146 -1.04 -4.88 13.73
CA GLY A 146 -1.34 -6.17 14.34
C GLY A 146 -2.50 -6.92 13.67
N PRO A 147 -2.90 -8.07 14.21
CA PRO A 147 -3.97 -8.88 13.64
C PRO A 147 -5.33 -8.18 13.78
N ALA A 148 -6.25 -8.42 12.85
CA ALA A 148 -7.58 -7.80 12.86
C ALA A 148 -8.36 -8.01 14.18
N SER A 149 -8.17 -9.15 14.85
CA SER A 149 -8.80 -9.49 16.14
C SER A 149 -8.33 -8.62 17.31
N ALA A 150 -7.12 -8.03 17.21
CA ALA A 150 -6.50 -7.17 18.20
C ALA A 150 -5.94 -5.89 17.57
N ALA A 151 -6.60 -5.40 16.50
CA ALA A 151 -6.09 -4.31 15.69
C ALA A 151 -5.98 -3.01 16.49
N ASP A 152 -4.79 -2.39 16.46
CA ASP A 152 -4.60 -1.01 16.87
C ASP A 152 -4.80 -0.11 15.65
N TYR A 153 -5.94 0.57 15.59
CA TYR A 153 -6.23 1.52 14.51
C TYR A 153 -5.43 2.81 14.69
N LEU A 154 -4.84 3.25 13.58
CA LEU A 154 -3.96 4.41 13.51
C LEU A 154 -4.57 5.48 12.61
N ASP A 155 -4.29 6.75 12.91
CA ASP A 155 -4.52 7.82 11.95
C ASP A 155 -3.55 7.64 10.77
N PRO A 156 -4.04 7.32 9.55
CA PRO A 156 -3.19 7.10 8.38
C PRO A 156 -2.45 8.36 7.94
N LEU A 157 -2.92 9.56 8.30
CA LEU A 157 -2.22 10.81 7.97
C LEU A 157 -0.87 10.90 8.71
N GLY A 158 -0.75 10.27 9.89
CA GLY A 158 0.49 10.19 10.64
C GLY A 158 1.58 9.35 9.95
N LEU A 159 1.22 8.54 8.95
CA LEU A 159 2.16 7.73 8.16
C LEU A 159 2.83 8.54 7.04
N LEU A 160 2.21 9.66 6.64
CA LEU A 160 2.60 10.38 5.45
C LEU A 160 3.98 11.05 5.60
N ARG A 161 4.69 11.12 4.47
CA ARG A 161 5.86 11.96 4.31
C ARG A 161 5.43 13.42 4.40
N SER A 162 5.80 14.08 5.49
CA SER A 162 5.64 15.52 5.66
C SER A 162 6.98 16.22 5.53
N THR A 163 7.01 17.40 4.89
CA THR A 163 8.15 18.32 5.02
C THR A 163 8.35 18.62 6.50
N PRO A 164 9.58 18.51 7.05
CA PRO A 164 9.82 18.86 8.44
C PRO A 164 9.38 20.31 8.69
N ILE A 165 8.43 20.51 9.63
CA ILE A 165 8.11 21.86 10.09
C ILE A 165 9.33 22.36 10.86
N ARG A 166 9.95 23.42 10.37
CA ARG A 166 11.01 24.15 11.07
C ARG A 166 10.41 25.46 11.56
N LEU A 167 10.41 25.66 12.88
CA LEU A 167 10.07 26.94 13.46
C LEU A 167 11.22 27.93 13.21
N LYS A 168 10.88 29.14 12.78
CA LYS A 168 11.85 30.24 12.71
C LYS A 168 12.21 30.65 14.14
N PRO A 169 13.49 30.66 14.54
CA PRO A 169 13.90 31.19 15.83
C PRO A 169 13.48 32.67 15.91
N LEU A 170 12.73 33.02 16.97
CA LEU A 170 12.49 34.42 17.29
C LEU A 170 13.68 34.88 18.12
N THR A 171 14.65 35.54 17.50
CA THR A 171 15.63 36.32 18.25
C THR A 171 14.88 37.43 18.96
N ARG A 172 14.81 37.34 20.29
CA ARG A 172 14.34 38.44 21.14
C ARG A 172 15.48 39.47 21.18
N SER A 173 15.28 40.60 20.51
CA SER A 173 16.16 41.79 20.58
C SER A 173 16.11 42.43 21.96
#